data_AF-A0A485KZB7-F1
#
_entry.id   AF-A0A485KZB7-F1
#
_cell.length_a   1.000
_cell.length_b   1.000
_cell.length_c   1.000
_cell.angle_alpha   90.00
_cell.angle_beta   90.00
_cell.angle_gamma   90.00
#
_symmetry.space_group_name_H-M   'P 1'
#
loop_
_entity.id
_entity.type
_entity.pdbx_description
1 polymer ?
#
loop_
_entity_poly.entity_id
_entity_poly.type
_entity_poly.pdbx_seq_one_letter_code
_entity_poly.pdbx_strand_id
1 'polypeptide(L)'
;MPAKTKECPFADVTKDVAELESGYIRCPFHLHRQGANAMAKTNVKFETKSGRFVTSAKTTKLLEDIGGSDKIREFATRFYAHGFLDSTLKPFFFLDDGATAHGQRLADFIIQEMGGDVVGSHFWGAAHAKARNCSKRHPSVRGNNFNVVDSRTWMRLHFWAARECGFHLHRAFWRWYISFIQHHIAFYTDSAASFTYEDSVWSMHQHNIDAYVQNGHRMPDFE
;
A
#
# COMPACT_ATOMS: atom_id res chain seq x y z
N MET A 1 -4.53 -3.52 -32.84
CA MET A 1 -4.78 -3.28 -31.40
C MET A 1 -3.52 -3.65 -30.64
N PRO A 2 -2.90 -2.75 -29.87
CA PRO A 2 -1.76 -3.15 -29.04
C PRO A 2 -2.26 -4.24 -28.08
N ALA A 3 -1.50 -5.34 -27.97
CA ALA A 3 -1.83 -6.41 -27.03
C ALA A 3 -1.98 -5.76 -25.65
N LYS A 4 -3.17 -5.89 -25.03
CA LYS A 4 -3.36 -5.50 -23.63
C LYS A 4 -2.23 -6.16 -22.85
N THR A 5 -1.31 -5.36 -22.33
CA THR A 5 -0.34 -5.81 -21.34
C THR A 5 -1.16 -6.52 -20.26
N LYS A 6 -0.93 -7.82 -20.06
CA LYS A 6 -1.71 -8.60 -19.10
C LYS A 6 -1.53 -7.94 -17.74
N GLU A 7 -2.58 -7.45 -17.10
CA GLU A 7 -2.48 -6.93 -15.73
C GLU A 7 -2.23 -8.09 -14.76
N CYS A 8 -1.62 -7.78 -13.61
CA CYS A 8 -1.49 -8.73 -12.52
C CYS A 8 -2.89 -9.18 -12.04
N PRO A 9 -3.11 -10.46 -11.72
CA PRO A 9 -4.38 -10.90 -11.14
C PRO A 9 -4.79 -10.14 -9.86
N PHE A 10 -3.83 -9.62 -9.08
CA PHE A 10 -4.10 -8.80 -7.89
C PHE A 10 -4.63 -7.40 -8.23
N ALA A 11 -4.50 -6.96 -9.49
CA ALA A 11 -5.10 -5.73 -9.98
C ALA A 11 -6.62 -5.84 -10.18
N ASP A 12 -7.18 -7.04 -10.09
CA ASP A 12 -8.61 -7.29 -10.24
C ASP A 12 -9.27 -7.41 -8.86
N VAL A 13 -9.96 -6.36 -8.42
CA VAL A 13 -10.60 -6.29 -7.10
C VAL A 13 -11.73 -7.31 -6.92
N THR A 14 -12.29 -7.86 -8.01
CA THR A 14 -13.38 -8.84 -7.91
C THR A 14 -12.88 -10.25 -7.61
N LYS A 15 -11.57 -10.47 -7.70
CA LYS A 15 -10.94 -11.75 -7.35
C LYS A 15 -10.62 -11.80 -5.87
N ASP A 16 -10.91 -12.94 -5.27
CA ASP A 16 -10.52 -13.26 -3.91
C ASP A 16 -9.00 -13.49 -3.84
N VAL A 17 -8.33 -12.82 -2.91
CA VAL A 17 -6.87 -12.88 -2.78
C VAL A 17 -6.40 -14.27 -2.30
N ALA A 18 -7.15 -14.96 -1.45
CA ALA A 18 -6.79 -16.31 -1.02
C ALA A 18 -6.84 -17.30 -2.19
N GLU A 19 -7.79 -17.13 -3.12
CA GLU A 19 -7.80 -17.90 -4.38
C GLU A 19 -6.57 -17.59 -5.25
N LEU A 20 -6.15 -16.32 -5.34
CA LEU A 20 -4.95 -15.95 -6.09
C LEU A 20 -3.67 -16.57 -5.50
N GLU A 21 -3.56 -16.61 -4.17
CA GLU A 21 -2.40 -17.12 -3.44
C GLU A 21 -2.30 -18.65 -3.40
N SER A 22 -3.40 -19.34 -3.70
CA SER A 22 -3.45 -20.81 -3.77
C SER A 22 -2.54 -21.42 -4.84
N GLY A 23 -2.03 -20.62 -5.78
CA GLY A 23 -1.16 -21.06 -6.87
C GLY A 23 -1.90 -21.67 -8.07
N TYR A 24 -3.23 -21.81 -8.02
CA TYR A 24 -4.03 -22.24 -9.17
C TYR A 24 -4.01 -21.21 -10.32
N ILE A 25 -3.83 -19.93 -9.98
CA ILE A 25 -3.76 -18.84 -10.96
C ILE A 25 -2.30 -18.47 -11.18
N ARG A 26 -1.80 -18.70 -12.40
CA ARG A 26 -0.44 -18.31 -12.78
C ARG A 26 -0.34 -16.79 -12.87
N CYS A 27 0.35 -16.16 -11.93
CA CYS A 27 0.71 -14.75 -12.01
C CYS A 27 2.07 -14.60 -12.73
N PRO A 28 2.16 -13.83 -13.83
CA PRO A 28 3.44 -13.58 -14.48
C PRO A 28 4.26 -12.47 -13.79
N PHE A 29 3.73 -11.86 -12.72
CA PHE A 29 4.34 -10.73 -12.02
C PHE A 29 4.94 -11.09 -10.66
N HIS A 30 4.39 -12.09 -9.96
CA HIS A 30 4.76 -12.45 -8.58
C HIS A 30 4.87 -13.98 -8.43
N LEU A 31 5.69 -14.44 -7.49
CA LEU A 31 5.90 -15.88 -7.22
C LEU A 31 4.99 -16.45 -6.11
N HIS A 32 4.10 -15.67 -5.49
CA HIS A 32 3.16 -16.12 -4.45
C HIS A 32 3.81 -16.93 -3.31
N ARG A 33 4.99 -16.47 -2.85
CA ARG A 33 5.73 -17.17 -1.81
C ARG A 33 4.99 -17.06 -0.48
N GLN A 34 4.75 -18.21 0.15
CA GLN A 34 4.23 -18.25 1.51
C GLN A 34 5.32 -17.81 2.50
N GLY A 35 4.94 -17.01 3.49
CA GLY A 35 5.81 -16.61 4.58
C GLY A 35 6.13 -17.77 5.53
N ALA A 36 7.36 -17.80 6.05
CA ALA A 36 7.76 -18.77 7.06
C ALA A 36 7.10 -18.52 8.43
N ASN A 37 6.65 -17.29 8.70
CA ASN A 37 5.97 -16.88 9.93
C ASN A 37 6.71 -17.20 11.25
N ALA A 38 8.03 -17.45 11.20
CA ALA A 38 8.84 -17.77 12.37
C ALA A 38 9.02 -16.57 13.32
N MET A 39 8.88 -15.35 12.81
CA MET A 39 8.94 -14.09 13.55
C MET A 39 7.57 -13.53 13.90
N ALA A 40 6.47 -14.23 13.62
CA ALA A 40 5.11 -13.71 13.73
C ALA A 40 4.77 -13.03 15.07
N LYS A 41 5.41 -13.44 16.18
CA LYS A 41 5.20 -12.88 17.52
C LYS A 41 6.38 -12.07 18.06
N THR A 42 7.47 -11.97 17.29
CA THR A 42 8.70 -11.29 17.70
C THR A 42 8.50 -9.77 17.73
N ASN A 43 9.01 -9.09 18.75
CA ASN A 43 8.99 -7.64 18.76
C ASN A 43 10.06 -7.08 17.79
N VAL A 44 9.62 -6.53 16.67
CA VAL A 44 10.47 -5.80 15.71
C VAL A 44 10.15 -4.31 15.86
N LYS A 45 11.07 -3.55 16.44
CA LYS A 45 10.89 -2.13 16.70
C LYS A 45 11.04 -1.34 15.41
N PHE A 46 10.16 -0.35 15.22
CA PHE A 46 10.36 0.70 14.21
C PHE A 46 11.32 1.75 14.78
N GLU A 47 12.47 1.95 14.13
CA GLU A 47 13.51 2.86 14.62
C GLU A 47 13.82 3.93 13.58
N THR A 48 14.05 5.15 14.08
CA THR A 48 14.39 6.30 13.24
C THR A 48 15.67 6.96 13.74
N LYS A 49 16.49 7.48 12.83
CA LYS A 49 17.65 8.32 13.12
C LYS A 49 17.57 9.59 12.30
N SER A 50 17.62 10.75 12.96
CA SER A 50 17.48 12.06 12.33
C SER A 50 16.22 12.18 11.45
N GLY A 51 15.10 11.63 11.92
CA GLY A 51 13.81 11.68 11.22
C GLY A 51 13.69 10.76 10.00
N ARG A 52 14.64 9.84 9.78
CA ARG A 52 14.55 8.81 8.74
C ARG A 52 14.48 7.42 9.36
N PHE A 53 13.72 6.51 8.77
CA PHE A 53 13.74 5.10 9.16
C PHE A 53 15.14 4.50 9.04
N VAL A 54 15.44 3.53 9.92
CA VAL A 54 16.70 2.79 9.93
C VAL A 54 16.41 1.31 9.67
N THR A 55 16.84 0.86 8.50
CA THR A 55 16.88 -0.56 8.15
C THR A 55 17.77 -1.33 9.13
N SER A 56 17.34 -2.52 9.54
CA SER A 56 18.09 -3.40 10.44
C SER A 56 18.03 -4.85 9.99
N ALA A 57 18.94 -5.68 10.48
CA ALA A 57 18.88 -7.13 10.22
C ALA A 57 17.54 -7.76 10.62
N LYS A 58 16.84 -7.19 11.63
CA LYS A 58 15.51 -7.66 12.03
C LYS A 58 14.43 -7.30 11.00
N THR A 59 14.51 -6.15 10.35
CA THR A 59 13.54 -5.76 9.31
C THR A 59 13.78 -6.54 8.02
N THR A 60 15.05 -6.83 7.70
CA THR A 60 15.40 -7.71 6.58
C THR A 60 14.85 -9.13 6.80
N LYS A 61 15.08 -9.70 7.97
CA LYS A 61 14.54 -11.02 8.33
C LYS A 61 13.00 -11.00 8.38
N LEU A 62 12.41 -9.89 8.84
CA LEU A 62 10.96 -9.72 8.84
C LEU A 62 10.39 -9.73 7.42
N LEU A 63 11.07 -9.12 6.43
CA LEU A 63 10.68 -9.17 5.02
C LEU A 63 10.68 -10.60 4.48
N GLU A 64 11.74 -11.37 4.76
CA GLU A 64 11.80 -12.79 4.37
C GLU A 64 10.64 -13.58 4.99
N ASP A 65 10.39 -13.35 6.28
CA ASP A 65 9.44 -14.14 7.08
C ASP A 65 7.98 -13.97 6.66
N ILE A 66 7.60 -12.81 6.12
CA ILE A 66 6.25 -12.53 5.58
C ILE A 66 6.02 -13.07 4.16
N GLY A 67 7.04 -13.62 3.50
CA GLY A 67 6.96 -14.10 2.11
C GLY A 67 7.84 -13.32 1.13
N GLY A 68 8.67 -12.41 1.62
CA GLY A 68 9.65 -11.67 0.81
C GLY A 68 9.05 -10.56 -0.06
N SER A 69 9.85 -10.09 -1.01
CA SER A 69 9.51 -8.99 -1.91
C SER A 69 8.22 -9.24 -2.71
N ASP A 70 7.96 -10.48 -3.14
CA ASP A 70 6.75 -10.81 -3.91
C ASP A 70 5.47 -10.51 -3.14
N LYS A 71 5.44 -10.82 -1.83
CA LYS A 71 4.29 -10.55 -0.98
C LYS A 71 4.02 -9.04 -0.84
N ILE A 72 5.08 -8.23 -0.80
CA ILE A 72 4.95 -6.77 -0.81
C ILE A 72 4.36 -6.28 -2.14
N ARG A 73 4.80 -6.84 -3.26
CA ARG A 73 4.28 -6.49 -4.61
C ARG A 73 2.81 -6.83 -4.78
N GLU A 74 2.38 -7.97 -4.23
CA GLU A 74 0.99 -8.40 -4.22
C GLU A 74 0.08 -7.38 -3.54
N PHE A 75 0.36 -7.01 -2.28
CA PHE A 75 -0.50 -6.03 -1.62
C PHE A 75 -0.41 -4.66 -2.26
N ALA A 76 0.78 -4.23 -2.71
CA ALA A 76 0.92 -2.91 -3.30
C ALA A 76 0.13 -2.81 -4.61
N THR A 77 0.10 -3.88 -5.40
CA THR A 77 -0.77 -3.99 -6.58
C THR A 77 -2.24 -3.94 -6.18
N ARG A 78 -2.65 -4.72 -5.17
CA ARG A 78 -4.03 -4.74 -4.67
C ARG A 78 -4.48 -3.38 -4.12
N PHE A 79 -3.59 -2.67 -3.44
CA PHE A 79 -3.82 -1.32 -2.94
C PHE A 79 -4.14 -0.36 -4.09
N TYR A 80 -3.32 -0.33 -5.14
CA TYR A 80 -3.62 0.54 -6.28
C TYR A 80 -4.84 0.08 -7.06
N ALA A 81 -5.17 -1.22 -7.09
CA ALA A 81 -6.41 -1.70 -7.68
C ALA A 81 -7.62 -1.02 -7.03
N HIS A 82 -7.67 -0.96 -5.70
CA HIS A 82 -8.67 -0.20 -4.95
C HIS A 82 -8.55 1.30 -5.17
N GLY A 83 -7.32 1.85 -5.11
CA GLY A 83 -7.09 3.28 -5.26
C GLY A 83 -7.53 3.83 -6.63
N PHE A 84 -7.45 3.04 -7.70
CA PHE A 84 -7.88 3.47 -9.05
C PHE A 84 -9.42 3.58 -9.18
N LEU A 85 -10.15 2.97 -8.25
CA LEU A 85 -11.60 3.10 -8.13
C LEU A 85 -11.98 4.31 -7.28
N ASP A 86 -11.12 4.71 -6.34
CA ASP A 86 -11.36 5.82 -5.41
C ASP A 86 -11.21 7.19 -6.10
N SER A 87 -12.28 7.97 -6.11
CA SER A 87 -12.29 9.29 -6.76
C SER A 87 -11.46 10.37 -6.04
N THR A 88 -11.16 10.19 -4.75
CA THR A 88 -10.30 11.09 -3.95
C THR A 88 -8.82 10.85 -4.28
N LEU A 89 -8.40 9.58 -4.40
CA LEU A 89 -6.98 9.24 -4.65
C LEU A 89 -6.60 9.26 -6.14
N LYS A 90 -7.50 8.81 -7.03
CA LYS A 90 -7.23 8.70 -8.47
C LYS A 90 -6.63 9.96 -9.12
N PRO A 91 -7.03 11.20 -8.76
CA PRO A 91 -6.42 12.42 -9.30
C PRO A 91 -4.92 12.57 -9.03
N PHE A 92 -4.36 11.87 -8.03
CA PHE A 92 -2.92 11.90 -7.74
C PHE A 92 -2.11 10.93 -8.61
N PHE A 93 -2.77 9.97 -9.27
CA PHE A 93 -2.11 8.96 -10.11
C PHE A 93 -1.83 9.56 -11.49
N PHE A 94 -0.68 10.22 -11.60
CA PHE A 94 -0.29 10.99 -12.79
C PHE A 94 0.07 10.13 -14.01
N LEU A 95 0.27 8.83 -13.84
CA LEU A 95 0.42 7.87 -14.93
C LEU A 95 -0.85 7.02 -15.05
N ASP A 96 -1.19 6.63 -16.28
CA ASP A 96 -2.27 5.68 -16.57
C ASP A 96 -1.70 4.31 -16.96
N ASP A 97 -0.71 3.84 -16.20
CA ASP A 97 0.01 2.58 -16.44
C ASP A 97 -0.47 1.42 -15.56
N GLY A 98 -1.62 1.59 -14.91
CA GLY A 98 -2.33 0.52 -14.20
C GLY A 98 -1.83 0.27 -12.77
N ALA A 99 -2.58 -0.58 -12.07
CA ALA A 99 -2.32 -0.92 -10.67
C ALA A 99 -1.02 -1.72 -10.50
N THR A 100 -0.68 -2.58 -11.45
CA THR A 100 0.56 -3.37 -11.42
C THR A 100 1.79 -2.45 -11.40
N ALA A 101 1.86 -1.45 -12.29
CA ALA A 101 3.02 -0.56 -12.38
C ALA A 101 3.11 0.41 -11.18
N HIS A 102 1.97 0.93 -10.70
CA HIS A 102 1.95 1.74 -9.49
C HIS A 102 2.33 0.93 -8.24
N GLY A 103 1.77 -0.28 -8.12
CA GLY A 103 2.06 -1.24 -7.05
C GLY A 103 3.53 -1.60 -7.02
N GLN A 104 4.14 -1.87 -8.17
CA GLN A 104 5.58 -2.12 -8.28
C GLN A 104 6.41 -1.00 -7.66
N ARG A 105 6.12 0.27 -7.98
CA ARG A 105 6.84 1.43 -7.42
C ARG A 105 6.73 1.45 -5.90
N LEU A 106 5.50 1.43 -5.35
CA LEU A 106 5.28 1.44 -3.90
C LEU A 106 5.92 0.23 -3.20
N ALA A 107 5.86 -0.96 -3.82
CA ALA A 107 6.50 -2.13 -3.27
C ALA A 107 8.01 -1.97 -3.21
N ASP A 108 8.63 -1.43 -4.25
CA ASP A 108 10.08 -1.22 -4.27
C ASP A 108 10.55 -0.30 -3.14
N PHE A 109 9.79 0.75 -2.83
CA PHE A 109 10.04 1.59 -1.66
C PHE A 109 10.09 0.77 -0.37
N ILE A 110 9.04 -0.01 -0.12
CA ILE A 110 8.86 -0.73 1.15
C ILE A 110 9.90 -1.84 1.27
N ILE A 111 10.22 -2.52 0.16
CA ILE A 111 11.28 -3.53 0.10
C ILE A 111 12.63 -2.89 0.43
N GLN A 112 12.98 -1.75 -0.18
CA GLN A 112 14.22 -1.03 0.13
C GLN A 112 14.30 -0.64 1.60
N GLU A 113 13.23 -0.07 2.15
CA GLU A 113 13.18 0.31 3.57
C GLU A 113 13.42 -0.91 4.47
N MET A 114 12.81 -2.05 4.17
CA MET A 114 13.03 -3.29 4.92
C MET A 114 14.43 -3.91 4.71
N GLY A 115 15.20 -3.45 3.73
CA GLY A 115 16.55 -3.93 3.42
C GLY A 115 16.58 -5.06 2.41
N GLY A 116 15.54 -5.20 1.58
CA GLY A 116 15.54 -6.11 0.44
C GLY A 116 16.06 -5.46 -0.85
N ASP A 117 16.39 -6.31 -1.82
CA ASP A 117 16.90 -5.87 -3.11
C ASP A 117 15.78 -5.45 -4.06
N VAL A 118 16.01 -4.34 -4.77
CA VAL A 118 15.17 -3.89 -5.89
C VAL A 118 16.05 -3.39 -7.03
N VAL A 119 15.50 -3.40 -8.25
CA VAL A 119 16.22 -2.93 -9.43
C VAL A 119 15.93 -1.45 -9.66
N GLY A 120 16.96 -0.61 -9.49
CA GLY A 120 16.92 0.81 -9.81
C GLY A 120 16.82 1.75 -8.61
N SER A 121 16.90 3.06 -8.88
CA SER A 121 16.74 4.13 -7.90
C SER A 121 15.38 4.80 -8.10
N HIS A 122 14.58 4.87 -7.03
CA HIS A 122 13.28 5.52 -7.07
C HIS A 122 13.42 6.99 -6.63
N PHE A 123 13.17 7.91 -7.57
CA PHE A 123 13.17 9.34 -7.30
C PHE A 123 11.82 9.79 -6.72
N TRP A 124 11.58 9.45 -5.45
CA TRP A 124 10.34 9.73 -4.72
C TRP A 124 9.92 11.20 -4.75
N GLY A 125 10.87 12.12 -4.56
CA GLY A 125 10.59 13.56 -4.59
C GLY A 125 10.00 14.02 -5.93
N ALA A 126 10.52 13.51 -7.06
CA ALA A 126 10.02 13.84 -8.39
C ALA A 126 8.63 13.21 -8.63
N ALA A 127 8.41 11.97 -8.19
CA ALA A 127 7.10 11.31 -8.28
C ALA A 127 6.04 12.06 -7.46
N HIS A 128 6.34 12.45 -6.22
CA HIS A 128 5.42 13.24 -5.39
C HIS A 128 5.18 14.64 -5.97
N ALA A 129 6.20 15.28 -6.53
CA ALA A 129 6.02 16.56 -7.22
C ALA A 129 5.06 16.43 -8.42
N LYS A 130 5.18 15.36 -9.22
CA LYS A 130 4.26 15.07 -10.34
C LYS A 130 2.84 14.76 -9.86
N ALA A 131 2.68 13.94 -8.81
CA ALA A 131 1.38 13.64 -8.23
C ALA A 131 0.68 14.91 -7.72
N ARG A 132 1.40 15.77 -6.96
CA ARG A 132 0.85 17.03 -6.44
C ARG A 132 0.47 18.00 -7.55
N ASN A 133 1.21 18.04 -8.65
CA ASN A 133 0.94 18.94 -9.77
C ASN A 133 0.15 18.27 -10.91
N CYS A 134 -0.45 17.10 -10.67
CA CYS A 134 -1.13 16.35 -11.72
C CYS A 134 -2.29 17.15 -12.32
N SER A 135 -2.42 17.12 -13.65
CA SER A 135 -3.51 17.78 -14.38
C SER A 135 -4.89 17.18 -14.09
N LYS A 136 -4.94 15.95 -13.55
CA LYS A 136 -6.19 15.31 -13.10
C LYS A 136 -6.76 15.96 -11.85
N ARG A 137 -5.94 16.67 -11.05
CA ARG A 137 -6.40 17.44 -9.89
C ARG A 137 -7.02 18.77 -10.32
N HIS A 138 -7.98 19.25 -9.53
CA HIS A 138 -8.56 20.58 -9.74
C HIS A 138 -7.49 21.68 -9.64
N PRO A 139 -7.48 22.69 -10.53
CA PRO A 139 -6.43 23.72 -10.57
C PRO A 139 -6.20 24.42 -9.21
N SER A 140 -7.25 24.66 -8.42
CA SER A 140 -7.13 25.35 -7.12
C SER A 140 -6.38 24.56 -6.04
N VAL A 141 -6.14 23.26 -6.22
CA VAL A 141 -5.47 22.40 -5.22
C VAL A 141 -4.17 21.78 -5.74
N ARG A 142 -3.77 22.06 -6.98
CA ARG A 142 -2.49 21.58 -7.52
C ARG A 142 -1.33 22.20 -6.74
N GLY A 143 -0.29 21.40 -6.49
CA GLY A 143 0.86 21.77 -5.66
C GLY A 143 0.69 21.44 -4.18
N ASN A 144 -0.55 21.40 -3.67
CA ASN A 144 -0.82 21.00 -2.29
C ASN A 144 -0.45 19.52 -2.07
N ASN A 145 0.04 19.21 -0.88
CA ASN A 145 0.16 17.82 -0.42
C ASN A 145 -1.23 17.18 -0.29
N PHE A 146 -1.26 15.90 0.08
CA PHE A 146 -2.47 15.30 0.64
C PHE A 146 -2.98 16.18 1.78
N ASN A 147 -4.29 16.32 1.90
CA ASN A 147 -4.93 16.80 3.12
C ASN A 147 -5.24 15.59 4.05
N VAL A 148 -5.86 15.86 5.21
CA VAL A 148 -6.22 14.80 6.17
C VAL A 148 -7.13 13.74 5.53
N VAL A 149 -8.14 14.15 4.76
CA VAL A 149 -9.06 13.22 4.09
C VAL A 149 -8.33 12.35 3.08
N ASP A 150 -7.49 12.95 2.22
CA ASP A 150 -6.68 12.21 1.25
C ASP A 150 -5.77 11.18 1.95
N SER A 151 -5.09 11.59 3.02
CA SER A 151 -4.21 10.74 3.82
C SER A 151 -4.95 9.59 4.49
N ARG A 152 -6.12 9.85 5.09
CA ARG A 152 -6.90 8.81 5.76
C ARG A 152 -7.52 7.83 4.77
N THR A 153 -8.05 8.30 3.64
CA THR A 153 -8.52 7.44 2.55
C THR A 153 -7.38 6.55 2.05
N TRP A 154 -6.20 7.12 1.81
CA TRP A 154 -5.01 6.36 1.42
C TRP A 154 -4.67 5.27 2.45
N MET A 155 -4.62 5.61 3.74
CA MET A 155 -4.30 4.65 4.80
C MET A 155 -5.34 3.52 4.89
N ARG A 156 -6.63 3.83 4.84
CA ARG A 156 -7.70 2.83 4.92
C ARG A 156 -7.64 1.82 3.78
N LEU A 157 -7.50 2.29 2.53
CA LEU A 157 -7.37 1.39 1.37
C LEU A 157 -6.07 0.60 1.40
N HIS A 158 -4.98 1.21 1.87
CA HIS A 158 -3.68 0.56 2.00
C HIS A 158 -3.69 -0.56 3.05
N PHE A 159 -4.27 -0.31 4.23
CA PHE A 159 -4.45 -1.33 5.26
C PHE A 159 -5.49 -2.38 4.89
N TRP A 160 -6.54 -2.03 4.14
CA TRP A 160 -7.48 -2.99 3.58
C TRP A 160 -6.79 -3.96 2.62
N ALA A 161 -6.03 -3.47 1.64
CA ALA A 161 -5.28 -4.32 0.72
C ALA A 161 -4.25 -5.22 1.45
N ALA A 162 -3.55 -4.66 2.44
CA ALA A 162 -2.64 -5.46 3.26
C ALA A 162 -3.39 -6.55 4.06
N ARG A 163 -4.62 -6.29 4.49
CA ARG A 163 -5.47 -7.28 5.19
C ARG A 163 -5.92 -8.39 4.24
N GLU A 164 -6.33 -8.06 3.02
CA GLU A 164 -6.68 -9.05 1.98
C GLU A 164 -5.50 -9.98 1.68
N CYS A 165 -4.28 -9.45 1.63
CA CYS A 165 -3.05 -10.24 1.47
C CYS A 165 -2.57 -10.92 2.77
N GLY A 166 -3.36 -10.93 3.85
CA GLY A 166 -3.06 -11.67 5.07
C GLY A 166 -1.99 -11.07 5.99
N PHE A 167 -1.45 -9.87 5.72
CA PHE A 167 -0.36 -9.28 6.52
C PHE A 167 -0.71 -9.09 8.00
N HIS A 168 -1.98 -8.83 8.29
CA HIS A 168 -2.49 -8.66 9.65
C HIS A 168 -2.37 -9.92 10.53
N LEU A 169 -2.25 -11.11 9.92
CA LEU A 169 -2.07 -12.38 10.64
C LEU A 169 -0.65 -12.48 11.23
N HIS A 170 0.33 -11.85 10.57
CA HIS A 170 1.71 -11.80 11.01
C HIS A 170 1.93 -10.61 11.99
N ARG A 171 1.59 -10.81 13.27
CA ARG A 171 1.49 -9.73 14.29
C ARG A 171 2.73 -8.85 14.40
N ALA A 172 3.93 -9.41 14.30
CA ALA A 172 5.18 -8.65 14.35
C ALA A 172 5.28 -7.63 13.21
N PHE A 173 5.04 -8.09 11.99
CA PHE A 173 4.95 -7.26 10.79
C PHE A 173 3.83 -6.24 10.93
N TRP A 174 2.61 -6.66 11.30
CA TRP A 174 1.49 -5.73 11.37
C TRP A 174 1.74 -4.56 12.33
N ARG A 175 2.31 -4.83 13.51
CA ARG A 175 2.70 -3.80 14.48
C ARG A 175 3.78 -2.88 13.92
N TRP A 176 4.83 -3.45 13.34
CA TRP A 176 5.89 -2.67 12.69
C TRP A 176 5.34 -1.81 11.55
N TYR A 177 4.41 -2.36 10.77
CA TYR A 177 3.86 -1.73 9.58
C TYR A 177 2.95 -0.55 9.91
N ILE A 178 2.14 -0.65 10.97
CA ILE A 178 1.39 0.49 11.49
C ILE A 178 2.34 1.65 11.83
N SER A 179 3.42 1.39 12.56
CA SER A 179 4.42 2.43 12.87
C SER A 179 5.13 2.96 11.62
N PHE A 180 5.42 2.09 10.65
CA PHE A 180 5.99 2.47 9.37
C PHE A 180 5.09 3.46 8.60
N ILE A 181 3.79 3.16 8.50
CA ILE A 181 2.83 4.03 7.82
C ILE A 181 2.63 5.33 8.61
N GLN A 182 2.56 5.26 9.93
CA GLN A 182 2.43 6.44 10.80
C GLN A 182 3.59 7.43 10.58
N HIS A 183 4.82 6.93 10.50
CA HIS A 183 5.99 7.74 10.23
C HIS A 183 5.92 8.41 8.86
N HIS A 184 5.59 7.65 7.81
CA HIS A 184 5.64 8.15 6.45
C HIS A 184 4.47 9.08 6.10
N ILE A 185 3.28 8.86 6.66
CA ILE A 185 2.13 9.73 6.38
C ILE A 185 2.33 11.13 6.99
N ALA A 186 3.10 11.25 8.08
CA ALA A 186 3.42 12.53 8.72
C ALA A 186 4.18 13.50 7.81
N PHE A 187 4.92 13.00 6.80
CA PHE A 187 5.58 13.87 5.81
C PHE A 187 4.60 14.62 4.90
N TYR A 188 3.37 14.12 4.75
CA TYR A 188 2.34 14.75 3.93
C TYR A 188 1.40 15.58 4.78
N THR A 189 0.95 15.02 5.90
CA THR A 189 -0.02 15.64 6.80
C THR A 189 0.21 15.13 8.21
N ASP A 190 0.87 15.93 9.04
CA ASP A 190 1.21 15.56 10.42
C ASP A 190 -0.01 15.13 11.24
N SER A 191 -1.13 15.85 11.11
CA SER A 191 -2.38 15.52 11.81
C SER A 191 -2.95 14.15 11.41
N ALA A 192 -2.70 13.67 10.19
CA ALA A 192 -3.17 12.36 9.74
C ALA A 192 -2.46 11.20 10.46
N ALA A 193 -1.22 11.38 10.92
CA ALA A 193 -0.46 10.33 11.61
C ALA A 193 -1.12 9.87 12.91
N SER A 194 -1.92 10.72 13.56
CA SER A 194 -2.67 10.34 14.76
C SER A 194 -3.77 9.30 14.49
N PHE A 195 -4.27 9.21 13.26
CA PHE A 195 -5.35 8.30 12.86
C PHE A 195 -4.84 6.94 12.37
N THR A 196 -3.53 6.72 12.23
CA THR A 196 -3.00 5.52 11.58
C THR A 196 -3.49 4.22 12.21
N TYR A 197 -3.60 4.15 13.55
CA TYR A 197 -4.15 2.96 14.20
C TYR A 197 -5.64 2.78 13.89
N GLU A 198 -6.44 3.85 14.01
CA GLU A 198 -7.87 3.85 13.69
C GLU A 198 -8.12 3.40 12.24
N ASP A 199 -7.38 3.95 11.29
CA ASP A 199 -7.51 3.61 9.88
C ASP A 199 -6.99 2.19 9.57
N SER A 200 -6.10 1.63 10.40
CA SER A 200 -5.68 0.23 10.29
C SER A 200 -6.75 -0.77 10.71
N VAL A 201 -7.65 -0.38 11.63
CA VAL A 201 -8.75 -1.23 12.10
C VAL A 201 -10.04 -1.03 11.29
N TRP A 202 -10.14 0.04 10.50
CA TRP A 202 -11.32 0.34 9.67
C TRP A 202 -11.78 -0.85 8.82
N SER A 203 -10.85 -1.52 8.13
CA SER A 203 -11.13 -2.68 7.27
C SER A 203 -11.37 -3.99 8.02
N MET A 204 -11.34 -3.99 9.36
CA MET A 204 -11.78 -5.15 10.15
C MET A 204 -13.29 -5.33 10.15
N HIS A 205 -14.03 -4.28 9.78
CA HIS A 205 -15.48 -4.28 9.82
C HIS A 205 -16.04 -4.31 8.40
N GLN A 206 -16.67 -5.43 8.02
CA GLN A 206 -17.21 -5.59 6.66
C GLN A 206 -18.19 -4.49 6.27
N HIS A 207 -19.01 -4.00 7.21
CA HIS A 207 -19.95 -2.92 6.95
C HIS A 207 -19.27 -1.62 6.48
N ASN A 208 -18.03 -1.35 6.90
CA ASN A 208 -17.27 -0.17 6.43
C ASN A 208 -16.89 -0.31 4.96
N ILE A 209 -16.42 -1.51 4.58
CA ILE A 209 -16.08 -1.84 3.19
C ILE A 209 -17.34 -1.78 2.33
N ASP A 210 -18.43 -2.39 2.78
CA ASP A 210 -19.70 -2.40 2.06
C ASP A 210 -20.22 -0.97 1.86
N ALA A 211 -20.17 -0.13 2.90
CA ALA A 211 -20.58 1.27 2.81
C ALA A 211 -19.70 2.06 1.83
N TYR A 212 -18.38 1.86 1.84
CA TYR A 212 -17.46 2.48 0.88
C TYR A 212 -17.75 2.06 -0.57
N VAL A 213 -17.98 0.77 -0.82
CA VAL A 213 -18.29 0.25 -2.16
C VAL A 213 -19.66 0.74 -2.63
N GLN A 214 -20.69 0.69 -1.78
CA GLN A 214 -22.04 1.20 -2.06
C GLN A 214 -22.05 2.71 -2.31
N ASN A 215 -21.17 3.47 -1.65
CA ASN A 215 -20.97 4.90 -1.88
C ASN A 215 -20.06 5.20 -3.09
N GLY A 216 -19.98 4.27 -4.06
CA GLY A 216 -19.24 4.49 -5.29
C GLY A 216 -17.73 4.64 -5.10
N HIS A 217 -17.16 3.91 -4.13
CA HIS A 217 -15.73 3.98 -3.77
C HIS A 217 -15.34 5.37 -3.24
N ARG A 218 -16.12 5.88 -2.28
CA ARG A 218 -15.85 7.11 -1.53
C ARG A 218 -16.13 6.89 -0.06
N MET A 219 -15.26 7.38 0.82
CA MET A 219 -15.39 7.24 2.27
C MET A 219 -16.61 8.03 2.77
N PRO A 220 -17.70 7.37 3.19
CA PRO A 220 -18.96 8.06 3.50
C PRO A 220 -18.89 8.88 4.81
N ASP A 221 -17.94 8.57 5.68
CA ASP A 221 -17.73 9.24 6.97
C ASP A 221 -16.75 10.43 6.90
N PHE A 222 -16.23 10.74 5.71
CA PHE A 222 -15.42 11.94 5.45
C PHE A 222 -16.14 13.01 4.63
N GLU A 223 -17.42 12.78 4.32
CA GLU A 223 -18.29 13.70 3.57
C GLU A 223 -19.04 14.67 4.49
#